data_AF-A0A516NLS6-F1
#
_entry.id   AF-A0A516NLS6-F1
#
_cell.length_a   1.000
_cell.length_b   1.000
_cell.length_c   1.000
_cell.angle_alpha   90.00
_cell.angle_beta   90.00
_cell.angle_gamma   90.00
#
_symmetry.space_group_name_H-M   'P 1'
#
loop_
_entity.id
_entity.type
_entity.pdbx_description
1 polymer ?
#
loop_
_entity_poly.entity_id
_entity_poly.type
_entity_poly.pdbx_seq_one_letter_code
_entity_poly.pdbx_strand_id
1 'polypeptide(L)'
;MTDRVGVVTNHPVDDQGRVRILISEGPHTTIELIRPGPTDEELAARFRLDRLIRADKIAFCQAIHLDGPLAGQPGYAINTLGSRSEFRIGCRIGTYEVVTLSSDGRPAELRLVDLHFL
;
A
#
# COMPACT_ATOMS: atom_id res chain seq x y z
N MET A 1 24.94 -3.78 -17.01
CA MET A 1 23.54 -3.79 -17.49
C MET A 1 22.68 -3.37 -16.33
N THR A 2 21.73 -2.47 -16.55
CA THR A 2 20.83 -2.03 -15.48
C THR A 2 19.61 -2.93 -15.47
N ASP A 3 19.31 -3.50 -14.32
CA ASP A 3 18.21 -4.45 -14.14
C ASP A 3 16.87 -3.81 -14.54
N ARG A 4 16.10 -4.47 -15.41
CA ARG A 4 14.78 -4.01 -15.85
C ARG A 4 13.70 -4.69 -15.03
N VAL A 5 13.13 -3.94 -14.10
CA VAL A 5 12.20 -4.47 -13.08
C VAL A 5 10.78 -3.99 -13.36
N GLY A 6 9.82 -4.93 -13.38
CA GLY A 6 8.39 -4.61 -13.45
C GLY A 6 7.71 -4.73 -12.09
N VAL A 7 6.87 -3.76 -11.73
CA VAL A 7 6.01 -3.81 -10.54
C VAL A 7 4.55 -3.72 -10.96
N VAL A 8 3.79 -4.80 -10.76
CA VAL A 8 2.36 -4.87 -11.05
C VAL A 8 1.57 -4.38 -9.84
N THR A 9 0.68 -3.41 -10.02
CA THR A 9 -0.20 -2.94 -8.96
C THR A 9 -1.27 -3.98 -8.63
N ASN A 10 -1.66 -4.04 -7.37
CA ASN A 10 -2.64 -4.99 -6.82
C ASN A 10 -4.11 -4.66 -7.08
N HIS A 11 -4.41 -3.42 -7.47
CA HIS A 11 -5.78 -2.93 -7.61
C HIS A 11 -6.08 -2.52 -9.05
N PRO A 12 -7.27 -2.89 -9.57
CA PRO A 12 -7.75 -2.38 -10.85
C PRO A 12 -7.79 -0.86 -10.88
N VAL A 13 -7.53 -0.30 -12.05
CA VAL A 13 -7.60 1.16 -12.28
C VAL A 13 -8.81 1.56 -13.12
N ASP A 14 -9.61 0.58 -13.55
CA ASP A 14 -10.85 0.77 -14.30
C ASP A 14 -11.80 -0.42 -14.17
N ASP A 15 -13.01 -0.23 -14.69
CA ASP A 15 -14.11 -1.21 -14.70
C ASP A 15 -13.79 -2.45 -15.56
N GLN A 16 -12.73 -2.42 -16.38
CA GLN A 16 -12.26 -3.57 -17.15
C GLN A 16 -11.30 -4.46 -16.35
N GLY A 17 -11.03 -4.12 -15.09
CA GLY A 17 -10.14 -4.88 -14.22
C GLY A 17 -8.66 -4.69 -14.56
N ARG A 18 -8.28 -3.70 -15.40
CA ARG A 18 -6.88 -3.51 -15.79
C ARG A 18 -6.07 -3.02 -14.60
N VAL A 19 -4.84 -3.49 -14.48
CA VAL A 19 -3.89 -3.03 -13.45
C VAL A 19 -2.71 -2.32 -14.11
N ARG A 20 -1.95 -1.53 -13.35
CA ARG A 20 -0.73 -0.88 -13.85
C ARG A 20 0.45 -1.82 -13.70
N ILE A 21 1.38 -1.75 -14.65
CA ILE A 21 2.76 -2.21 -14.46
C ILE A 21 3.70 -1.01 -14.58
N LEU A 22 4.53 -0.80 -13.56
CA LEU A 22 5.61 0.18 -13.59
C LEU A 22 6.87 -0.56 -14.02
N ILE A 23 7.52 -0.10 -15.08
CA ILE A 23 8.73 -0.72 -15.63
C ILE A 23 9.88 0.25 -15.41
N SER A 24 10.81 -0.13 -14.53
CA SER A 24 11.98 0.68 -14.19
C SER A 24 13.24 0.09 -14.80
N GLU A 25 14.02 0.94 -15.48
CA GLU A 25 15.36 0.64 -16.00
C GLU A 25 16.27 1.85 -15.73
N GLY A 26 17.09 1.75 -14.68
CA GLY A 26 17.89 2.87 -14.21
C GLY A 26 17.03 4.06 -13.78
N PRO A 27 17.29 5.30 -14.25
CA PRO A 27 16.50 6.47 -13.87
C PRO A 27 15.15 6.55 -14.60
N HIS A 28 14.90 5.67 -15.58
CA HIS A 28 13.70 5.71 -16.39
C HIS A 28 12.63 4.80 -15.81
N THR A 29 11.39 5.30 -15.71
CA THR A 29 10.22 4.52 -15.35
C THR A 29 9.10 4.79 -16.34
N THR A 30 8.54 3.73 -16.91
CA THR A 30 7.33 3.78 -17.72
C THR A 30 6.18 3.09 -17.00
N ILE A 31 4.94 3.49 -17.31
CA ILE A 31 3.73 2.91 -16.72
C ILE A 31 2.86 2.42 -17.87
N GLU A 32 2.47 1.15 -17.82
CA GLU A 32 1.52 0.56 -18.77
C GLU A 32 0.30 -0.03 -18.07
N LEU A 33 -0.81 -0.15 -18.80
CA LEU A 33 -2.00 -0.86 -18.35
C LEU A 33 -2.00 -2.28 -18.92
N ILE A 34 -2.15 -3.26 -18.04
CA ILE A 34 -2.26 -4.66 -18.41
C ILE A 34 -3.65 -5.18 -18.05
N ARG A 35 -4.18 -6.05 -18.90
CA ARG A 35 -5.42 -6.76 -18.60
C ARG A 35 -5.19 -7.73 -17.43
N PRO A 36 -6.24 -8.07 -16.67
CA PRO A 36 -6.16 -9.16 -15.71
C PRO A 36 -5.91 -10.49 -16.44
N GLY A 37 -5.17 -11.40 -15.81
CA GLY A 37 -4.96 -12.76 -16.33
C GLY A 37 -3.53 -13.14 -16.76
N PRO A 38 -2.69 -12.26 -17.33
CA PRO A 38 -1.34 -12.63 -17.73
C PRO A 38 -0.51 -13.19 -16.57
N THR A 39 0.23 -14.24 -16.86
CA THR A 39 1.20 -14.84 -15.93
C THR A 39 2.43 -13.96 -15.80
N ASP A 40 3.22 -14.21 -14.75
CA ASP A 40 4.46 -13.47 -14.52
C ASP A 40 5.47 -13.68 -15.64
N GLU A 41 5.50 -14.89 -16.21
CA GLU A 41 6.35 -15.27 -17.34
C GLU A 41 5.94 -14.54 -18.62
N GLU A 42 4.65 -14.44 -18.90
CA GLU A 42 4.12 -13.71 -20.06
C GLU A 42 4.43 -12.22 -19.97
N LEU A 43 4.29 -11.63 -18.77
CA LEU A 43 4.62 -10.23 -18.53
C LEU A 43 6.13 -9.97 -18.62
N ALA A 44 6.94 -10.84 -18.02
CA ALA A 44 8.40 -10.76 -18.10
C ALA A 44 8.89 -10.85 -19.54
N ALA A 45 8.35 -11.80 -20.34
CA ALA A 45 8.67 -11.93 -21.75
C ALA A 45 8.22 -10.70 -22.56
N ARG A 46 6.96 -10.26 -22.37
CA ARG A 46 6.38 -9.10 -23.11
C ARG A 46 7.17 -7.82 -22.87
N PHE A 47 7.59 -7.56 -21.63
CA PHE A 47 8.26 -6.32 -21.25
C PHE A 47 9.78 -6.43 -21.14
N ARG A 48 10.34 -7.62 -21.46
CA ARG A 48 11.76 -7.96 -21.35
C ARG A 48 12.32 -7.66 -19.95
N LEU A 49 11.60 -8.11 -18.94
CA LEU A 49 11.95 -7.87 -17.54
C LEU A 49 12.95 -8.92 -17.06
N ASP A 50 13.95 -8.48 -16.32
CA ASP A 50 14.83 -9.38 -15.56
C ASP A 50 14.11 -9.88 -14.29
N ARG A 51 13.20 -9.06 -13.75
CA ARG A 51 12.41 -9.38 -12.56
C ARG A 51 11.02 -8.77 -12.61
N LEU A 52 10.03 -9.53 -12.16
CA LEU A 52 8.67 -9.04 -11.93
C LEU A 52 8.33 -9.13 -10.44
N ILE A 53 7.69 -8.08 -9.92
CA ILE A 53 7.17 -8.00 -8.56
C ILE A 53 5.68 -7.71 -8.66
N ARG A 54 4.85 -8.46 -7.94
CA ARG A 54 3.45 -8.09 -7.72
C ARG A 54 3.35 -7.36 -6.39
N ALA A 55 2.79 -6.16 -6.41
CA ALA A 55 2.48 -5.46 -5.19
C ALA A 55 1.48 -6.29 -4.37
N ASP A 56 1.72 -6.44 -3.07
CA ASP A 56 0.78 -7.12 -2.18
C ASP A 56 -0.54 -6.38 -2.15
N LYS A 57 -1.67 -7.09 -2.08
CA LYS A 57 -2.98 -6.47 -1.90
C LYS A 57 -3.03 -5.74 -0.57
N ILE A 58 -3.05 -4.42 -0.62
CA ILE A 58 -3.21 -3.56 0.55
C ILE A 58 -4.70 -3.41 0.75
N ALA A 59 -5.25 -4.14 1.71
CA ALA A 59 -6.60 -3.91 2.19
C ALA A 59 -6.56 -2.73 3.15
N PHE A 60 -7.40 -1.74 2.91
CA PHE A 60 -7.58 -0.65 3.84
C PHE A 60 -8.90 -0.79 4.59
N CYS A 61 -8.98 -0.26 5.80
CA CYS A 61 -10.14 -0.39 6.68
C CYS A 61 -10.36 0.87 7.53
N GLN A 62 -11.57 0.99 8.06
CA GLN A 62 -11.86 1.94 9.15
C GLN A 62 -11.11 1.50 10.41
N ALA A 63 -10.63 2.49 11.17
CA ALA A 63 -9.91 2.26 12.41
C ALA A 63 -10.36 3.24 13.51
N ILE A 64 -10.04 2.94 14.77
CA ILE A 64 -10.10 3.86 15.91
C ILE A 64 -8.73 3.94 16.59
N HIS A 65 -8.32 5.15 16.97
CA HIS A 65 -7.11 5.36 17.76
C HIS A 65 -7.40 5.10 19.25
N LEU A 66 -6.56 4.31 19.90
CA LEU A 66 -6.74 3.92 21.30
C LEU A 66 -6.19 4.96 22.28
N ASP A 67 -5.11 5.63 21.91
CA ASP A 67 -4.34 6.52 22.77
C ASP A 67 -3.75 7.70 21.98
N GLY A 68 -3.00 8.55 22.69
CA GLY A 68 -2.40 9.74 22.10
C GLY A 68 -3.38 10.87 21.79
N PRO A 69 -2.94 11.90 21.05
CA PRO A 69 -3.76 13.07 20.76
C PRO A 69 -5.01 12.81 19.92
N LEU A 70 -5.10 11.65 19.25
CA LEU A 70 -6.25 11.26 18.43
C LEU A 70 -7.12 10.20 19.10
N ALA A 71 -6.92 9.88 20.38
CA ALA A 71 -7.66 8.84 21.09
C ALA A 71 -9.20 8.98 20.91
N GLY A 72 -9.84 7.86 20.59
CA GLY A 72 -11.28 7.76 20.30
C GLY A 72 -11.71 8.29 18.93
N GLN A 73 -10.83 8.92 18.16
CA GLN A 73 -11.17 9.43 16.82
C GLN A 73 -11.11 8.30 15.78
N PRO A 74 -12.00 8.34 14.76
CA PRO A 74 -11.92 7.43 13.63
C PRO A 74 -10.67 7.73 12.77
N GLY A 75 -10.17 6.70 12.11
CA GLY A 75 -9.03 6.76 11.20
C GLY A 75 -9.18 5.79 10.03
N TYR A 76 -8.17 5.81 9.16
CA TYR A 76 -8.05 4.86 8.07
C TYR A 76 -6.68 4.19 8.15
N ALA A 77 -6.65 2.86 8.00
CA ALA A 77 -5.43 2.09 8.15
C ALA A 77 -5.35 0.96 7.13
N ILE A 78 -4.13 0.56 6.81
CA ILE A 78 -3.88 -0.73 6.16
C ILE A 78 -4.27 -1.82 7.16
N ASN A 79 -5.20 -2.71 6.79
CA ASN A 79 -5.71 -3.78 7.66
C ASN A 79 -4.71 -4.94 7.79
N THR A 80 -3.50 -4.63 8.25
CA THR A 80 -2.40 -5.55 8.47
C THR A 80 -1.82 -5.27 9.85
N LEU A 81 -1.68 -6.30 10.69
CA LEU A 81 -1.12 -6.14 12.03
C LEU A 81 0.31 -5.59 11.95
N GLY A 82 0.64 -4.65 12.83
CA GLY A 82 1.93 -3.98 12.85
C GLY A 82 2.12 -2.93 11.75
N SER A 83 1.15 -2.74 10.85
CA SER A 83 1.24 -1.67 9.86
C SER A 83 1.25 -0.31 10.55
N ARG A 84 2.16 0.57 10.13
CA ARG A 84 2.33 1.92 10.67
C ARG A 84 1.86 2.98 9.71
N SER A 85 1.28 4.04 10.24
CA SER A 85 0.83 5.19 9.46
C SER A 85 1.06 6.47 10.24
N GLU A 86 1.46 7.51 9.52
CA GLU A 86 1.71 8.83 10.07
C GLU A 86 0.48 9.71 9.92
N PHE A 87 0.11 10.38 11.01
CA PHE A 87 -1.02 11.30 11.08
C PHE A 87 -0.53 12.66 11.54
N ARG A 88 -0.87 13.71 10.78
CA ARG A 88 -0.57 15.08 11.16
C ARG A 88 -1.56 15.57 12.22
N ILE A 89 -1.02 16.05 13.33
CA ILE A 89 -1.77 16.57 14.48
C ILE A 89 -1.27 17.99 14.73
N GLY A 90 -1.85 18.97 14.03
CA GLY A 90 -1.34 20.34 14.03
C GLY A 90 0.10 20.40 13.49
N CYS A 91 1.05 20.88 14.30
CA CYS A 91 2.48 20.94 13.98
C CYS A 91 3.27 19.65 14.31
N ARG A 92 2.59 18.59 14.74
CA ARG A 92 3.20 17.30 15.10
C ARG A 92 2.84 16.22 14.10
N ILE A 93 3.67 15.19 14.04
CA ILE A 93 3.39 13.93 13.36
C ILE A 93 3.34 12.84 14.42
N GLY A 94 2.20 12.13 14.48
CA GLY A 94 2.05 10.93 15.28
C GLY A 94 2.13 9.70 14.40
N THR A 95 3.00 8.75 14.74
CA THR A 95 3.02 7.42 14.11
C THR A 95 2.14 6.49 14.93
N TYR A 96 1.18 5.85 14.28
CA TYR A 96 0.30 4.87 14.89
C TYR A 96 0.45 3.51 14.23
N GLU A 97 0.32 2.44 15.02
CA GLU A 97 0.46 1.05 14.61
C GLU A 97 -0.87 0.30 14.79
N VAL A 98 -1.22 -0.54 13.81
CA VAL A 98 -2.39 -1.44 13.88
C VAL A 98 -2.11 -2.57 14.85
N VAL A 99 -2.83 -2.59 15.96
CA VAL A 99 -2.71 -3.62 17.01
C VAL A 99 -3.86 -4.63 17.00
N THR A 100 -4.99 -4.27 16.37
CA THR A 100 -6.14 -5.14 16.15
C THR A 100 -6.66 -4.95 14.73
N LEU A 101 -6.98 -6.02 14.02
CA LEU A 101 -7.54 -5.97 12.67
C LEU A 101 -9.02 -5.62 12.67
N SER A 102 -9.45 -4.89 11.64
CA SER A 102 -10.86 -4.75 11.32
C SER A 102 -11.43 -6.09 10.86
N SER A 103 -12.53 -6.51 11.50
CA SER A 103 -13.26 -7.76 11.22
C SER A 103 -14.72 -7.61 11.65
N ASP A 104 -15.64 -8.23 10.91
CA ASP A 104 -17.07 -8.33 11.26
C ASP A 104 -17.74 -7.01 11.70
N GLY A 105 -17.49 -5.94 10.93
CA GLY A 105 -18.06 -4.61 11.19
C GLY A 105 -17.39 -3.85 12.33
N ARG A 106 -16.35 -4.41 12.96
CA ARG A 106 -15.50 -3.71 13.92
C ARG A 106 -14.34 -3.03 13.19
N PRO A 107 -14.01 -1.77 13.54
CA PRO A 107 -12.85 -1.09 13.01
C PRO A 107 -11.55 -1.71 13.57
N ALA A 108 -10.45 -1.49 12.86
CA ALA A 108 -9.12 -1.77 13.37
C ALA A 108 -8.79 -0.85 14.56
N GLU A 109 -7.84 -1.25 15.39
CA GLU A 109 -7.39 -0.43 16.51
C GLU A 109 -5.95 0.03 16.28
N LEU A 110 -5.72 1.31 16.49
CA LEU A 110 -4.44 1.98 16.30
C LEU A 110 -3.86 2.43 17.63
N ARG A 111 -2.60 2.09 17.91
CA ARG A 111 -1.85 2.57 19.07
C ARG A 111 -0.76 3.54 18.63
N LEU A 112 -0.62 4.66 19.33
CA LEU A 112 0.48 5.59 19.15
C LEU A 112 1.80 4.90 19.51
N VAL A 113 2.77 4.97 18.60
CA VAL A 113 4.12 4.43 18.82
C VAL A 113 5.19 5.51 18.88
N ASP A 114 4.96 6.65 18.22
CA ASP A 114 5.88 7.79 18.27
C ASP A 114 5.14 9.12 18.02
N LEU A 115 5.65 10.20 18.58
CA LEU A 115 5.13 11.56 18.37
C LEU A 115 6.29 12.54 18.30
N HIS A 116 6.47 13.17 17.14
CA HIS A 116 7.53 14.14 16.92
C HIS A 116 7.02 15.41 16.23
N PHE A 117 7.87 16.44 16.17
CA PHE A 117 7.59 17.69 15.48
C PHE A 117 8.22 17.67 14.08
N LEU A 118 7.58 18.38 13.16
CA LEU A 118 8.16 18.69 11.84
C LEU A 118 9.39 19.59 11.96
#